data_AF-A0A444IZK3-F1
#
_entry.id   AF-A0A444IZK3-F1
#
_cell.length_a   1.000
_cell.length_b   1.000
_cell.length_c   1.000
_cell.angle_alpha   90.00
_cell.angle_beta   90.00
_cell.angle_gamma   90.00
#
_symmetry.space_group_name_H-M   'P 1'
#
loop_
_entity.id
_entity.type
_entity.pdbx_description
1 polymer ?
#
loop_
_entity_poly.entity_id
_entity_poly.type
_entity_poly.pdbx_seq_one_letter_code
_entity_poly.pdbx_strand_id
1 'polypeptide(L)'
;MLVLNFNPTSGWKRTFDIIFSLCILLLSSPLMLIVMLFIKIDSKGPVFYRHRRITATGREFGCLKFRTMIIDADKKLHELLEKDSALAEEWNRSFKLKRDPRITRVGRFLRKTSWMNFLSFLMS
;
A
#
# COMPACT_ATOMS: atom_id res chain seq x y z
N MET A 1 16.86 21.93 11.82
CA MET A 1 16.12 20.72 12.23
C MET A 1 14.73 21.16 12.68
N LEU A 2 13.84 21.47 11.73
CA LEU A 2 12.49 21.96 11.99
C LEU A 2 11.58 20.77 12.27
N VAL A 3 11.54 20.33 13.52
CA VAL A 3 10.47 19.46 14.01
C VAL A 3 9.23 20.32 14.03
N LEU A 4 8.30 20.04 13.10
CA LEU A 4 6.97 20.65 13.03
C LEU A 4 6.31 20.51 14.41
N ASN A 5 6.34 21.61 15.16
CA ASN A 5 5.67 21.74 16.45
C ASN A 5 4.18 21.87 16.15
N PHE A 6 3.52 20.74 15.90
CA PHE A 6 2.06 20.64 15.81
C PHE A 6 1.48 20.94 17.18
N ASN A 7 1.37 22.23 17.52
CA ASN A 7 0.67 22.70 18.71
C ASN A 7 -0.85 22.55 18.45
N PRO A 8 -1.54 21.54 19.03
CA PRO A 8 -2.91 21.18 18.67
C PRO A 8 -3.96 21.92 19.53
N THR A 9 -3.65 23.14 19.97
CA THR A 9 -4.36 23.84 21.06
C THR A 9 -5.50 24.76 20.61
N SER A 10 -6.07 24.56 19.42
CA SER A 10 -7.39 25.13 19.10
C SER A 10 -8.35 24.02 18.66
N GLY A 11 -9.42 23.81 19.42
CA GLY A 11 -10.44 22.80 19.11
C GLY A 11 -11.04 22.94 17.70
N TRP A 12 -10.95 24.14 17.13
CA TRP A 12 -11.32 24.42 15.74
C TRP A 12 -10.43 23.68 14.73
N LYS A 13 -9.10 23.67 14.90
CA LYS A 13 -8.19 22.99 13.96
C LYS A 13 -8.46 21.49 13.93
N ARG A 14 -8.71 20.88 15.10
CA ARG A 14 -9.05 19.46 15.18
C ARG A 14 -10.40 19.13 14.54
N THR A 15 -11.39 20.00 14.71
CA THR A 15 -12.71 19.84 14.07
C THR A 15 -12.60 19.99 12.54
N PHE A 16 -11.84 20.99 12.09
CA PHE A 16 -11.56 21.20 10.67
C PHE A 16 -10.83 20.01 10.04
N ASP A 17 -9.77 19.50 10.69
CA ASP A 17 -9.01 18.34 10.22
C ASP A 17 -9.90 17.08 10.11
N ILE A 18 -10.80 16.86 11.08
CA ILE A 18 -11.76 15.74 11.05
C ILE A 18 -12.74 15.90 9.89
N ILE A 19 -13.38 17.06 9.74
CA ILE A 19 -14.37 17.30 8.66
C ILE A 19 -13.69 17.19 7.29
N PHE A 20 -12.51 17.79 7.14
CA PHE A 20 -11.74 17.75 5.91
C PHE A 20 -11.32 16.32 5.53
N SER A 21 -10.85 15.54 6.50
CA SER A 21 -10.53 14.12 6.30
C SER A 21 -11.77 13.30 5.92
N LEU A 22 -12.91 13.57 6.55
CA LEU A 22 -14.18 12.88 6.26
C LEU A 22 -14.67 13.19 4.83
N CYS A 23 -14.61 14.46 4.41
CA CYS A 23 -14.99 14.89 3.07
C CYS A 23 -14.09 14.22 2.01
N ILE A 24 -12.78 14.19 2.25
CA ILE A 24 -11.82 13.52 1.37
C ILE A 24 -12.08 12.01 1.31
N LEU A 25 -12.46 11.39 2.42
CA LEU A 25 -12.75 9.96 2.48
C LEU A 25 -14.06 9.63 1.73
N LEU A 26 -15.07 10.48 1.83
CA LEU A 26 -16.32 10.35 1.09
C LEU A 26 -16.11 10.47 -0.43
N LEU A 27 -15.40 11.52 -0.86
CA LEU A 27 -14.99 11.72 -2.26
C LEU A 27 -14.03 10.59 -2.72
N SER A 28 -13.25 10.10 -1.77
CA SER A 28 -12.44 8.87 -1.73
C SER A 28 -13.13 7.60 -2.19
N SER A 29 -14.31 7.39 -1.61
CA SER A 29 -14.93 6.08 -1.52
C SER A 29 -15.37 5.46 -2.86
N PRO A 30 -16.00 6.18 -3.82
CA PRO A 30 -16.38 5.57 -5.09
C PRO A 30 -15.16 5.09 -5.87
N LEU A 31 -14.07 5.83 -5.75
CA LEU A 31 -12.81 5.49 -6.38
C LEU A 31 -12.14 4.27 -5.74
N MET A 32 -12.16 4.19 -4.41
CA MET A 32 -11.70 3.00 -3.69
C MET A 32 -12.49 1.75 -4.10
N LEU A 33 -13.81 1.88 -4.27
CA LEU A 33 -14.69 0.81 -4.71
C LEU A 33 -14.35 0.32 -6.12
N ILE A 34 -14.07 1.24 -7.05
CA ILE A 34 -13.64 0.89 -8.41
C ILE A 34 -12.33 0.08 -8.34
N VAL A 35 -11.33 0.58 -7.62
CA VAL A 35 -10.04 -0.12 -7.45
C VAL A 35 -10.25 -1.49 -6.80
N MET A 36 -11.12 -1.58 -5.78
CA MET A 36 -11.46 -2.83 -5.11
C MET A 36 -12.07 -3.84 -6.08
N LEU A 37 -12.98 -3.41 -6.95
CA LEU A 37 -13.62 -4.26 -7.95
C LEU A 37 -12.60 -4.75 -8.98
N PHE A 38 -11.74 -3.86 -9.47
CA PHE A 38 -10.65 -4.22 -10.38
C PHE A 38 -9.69 -5.24 -9.76
N ILE A 39 -9.29 -5.07 -8.50
CA ILE A 39 -8.45 -6.04 -7.79
C ILE A 39 -9.15 -7.39 -7.66
N LYS A 40 -10.46 -7.40 -7.34
CA LYS A 40 -11.26 -8.61 -7.17
C LYS A 40 -11.46 -9.38 -8.48
N ILE A 41 -11.53 -8.66 -9.61
CA ILE A 41 -11.60 -9.26 -10.96
C ILE A 41 -10.24 -9.81 -11.39
N ASP A 42 -9.14 -9.07 -11.15
CA ASP A 42 -7.78 -9.45 -11.58
C ASP A 42 -7.17 -10.56 -10.70
N SER A 43 -7.58 -10.65 -9.42
CA SER A 43 -7.11 -11.67 -8.49
C SER A 43 -8.20 -12.07 -7.49
N LYS A 44 -8.52 -13.37 -7.39
CA LYS A 44 -9.39 -13.90 -6.34
C LYS A 44 -8.68 -13.75 -5.00
N GLY A 45 -9.20 -12.93 -4.07
CA GLY A 45 -8.61 -12.79 -2.73
C GLY A 45 -9.00 -11.52 -1.96
N PRO A 46 -8.51 -11.37 -0.72
CA PRO A 46 -8.70 -10.15 0.07
C PRO A 46 -8.00 -8.96 -0.58
N VAL A 47 -8.74 -7.84 -0.70
CA VAL A 47 -8.28 -6.62 -1.38
C VAL A 47 -7.30 -5.82 -0.52
N PHE A 48 -7.39 -5.94 0.80
CA PHE A 48 -6.52 -5.24 1.73
C PHE A 48 -5.45 -6.16 2.30
N TYR A 49 -4.23 -5.64 2.41
CA TYR A 49 -3.08 -6.26 3.07
C TYR A 49 -2.65 -5.38 4.24
N ARG A 50 -2.52 -5.96 5.43
CA ARG A 50 -2.08 -5.25 6.64
C ARG A 50 -0.59 -5.43 6.82
N HIS A 51 0.17 -4.38 6.60
CA HIS A 51 1.61 -4.36 6.80
C HIS A 51 1.95 -3.78 8.17
N ARG A 52 2.54 -4.57 9.05
CA ARG A 52 2.98 -4.08 10.37
C ARG A 52 4.16 -3.11 10.20
N ARG A 53 4.07 -1.94 10.80
CA ARG A 53 5.13 -0.93 10.87
C ARG A 53 5.33 -0.54 12.33
N ILE A 54 6.57 -0.32 12.73
CA ILE A 54 6.92 0.15 14.07
C ILE A 54 6.96 1.68 14.00
N THR A 55 6.23 2.33 14.90
CA THR A 55 6.27 3.78 15.05
C THR A 55 7.51 4.20 15.85
N ALA A 56 7.91 5.47 15.76
CA ALA A 56 9.07 5.99 16.50
C ALA A 56 8.94 5.83 18.04
N THR A 57 7.71 5.64 18.55
CA THR A 57 7.41 5.40 19.96
C THR A 57 7.39 3.91 20.33
N GLY A 58 7.82 3.01 19.42
CA GLY A 58 7.88 1.56 19.65
C GLY A 58 6.54 0.84 19.54
N ARG A 59 5.43 1.54 19.21
CA ARG A 59 4.12 0.91 19.03
C ARG A 59 4.00 0.31 17.63
N GLU A 60 3.50 -0.92 17.55
CA GLU A 60 3.13 -1.53 16.28
C GLU A 60 1.86 -0.90 15.72
N PHE A 61 1.95 -0.35 14.51
CA PHE A 61 0.81 0.12 13.75
C PHE A 61 0.61 -0.75 12.51
N GLY A 62 -0.63 -1.22 12.31
CA GLY A 62 -1.00 -2.00 11.15
C GLY A 62 -1.35 -1.12 9.97
N CYS A 63 -0.38 -0.79 9.13
CA CYS A 63 -0.59 0.00 7.93
C CYS A 63 -1.39 -0.79 6.90
N LEU A 64 -2.65 -0.41 6.71
CA LEU A 64 -3.53 -1.05 5.74
C LEU A 64 -3.22 -0.52 4.34
N LYS A 65 -3.04 -1.44 3.38
CA LYS A 65 -2.71 -1.13 1.99
C LYS A 65 -3.55 -1.97 1.05
N PHE A 66 -3.80 -1.44 -0.14
CA PHE A 66 -4.33 -2.25 -1.23
C PHE A 66 -3.32 -3.32 -1.63
N ARG A 67 -3.84 -4.51 -1.88
CA ARG A 67 -3.07 -5.65 -2.34
C ARG A 67 -2.66 -5.44 -3.79
N THR A 68 -1.36 -5.36 -4.04
CA THR A 68 -0.79 -5.19 -5.39
C THR A 68 -0.08 -6.44 -5.92
N MET A 69 0.04 -7.48 -5.09
CA MET A 69 0.64 -8.76 -5.45
C MET A 69 -0.41 -9.88 -5.41
N ILE A 70 -0.25 -10.87 -6.28
CA ILE A 70 -1.12 -12.07 -6.34
C ILE A 70 -1.08 -12.90 -5.04
N ILE A 71 -2.00 -13.84 -4.90
CA ILE A 71 -1.90 -14.93 -3.91
C ILE A 71 -0.69 -15.80 -4.22
N ASP A 72 0.00 -16.26 -3.18
CA ASP A 72 1.22 -17.07 -3.26
C ASP A 72 2.39 -16.40 -4.00
N ALA A 73 2.49 -15.06 -3.92
CA ALA A 73 3.60 -14.31 -4.50
C ALA A 73 4.97 -14.82 -4.01
N ASP A 74 5.10 -15.24 -2.74
CA ASP A 74 6.35 -15.82 -2.21
C ASP A 74 6.67 -17.18 -2.83
N LYS A 75 5.69 -18.08 -2.97
CA LYS A 75 5.93 -19.39 -3.63
C LYS A 75 6.34 -19.20 -5.08
N LYS A 76 5.66 -18.30 -5.79
CA LYS A 76 5.96 -17.99 -7.19
C LYS A 76 7.32 -17.33 -7.36
N LEU A 77 7.77 -16.55 -6.36
CA LEU A 77 9.13 -16.02 -6.33
C LEU A 77 10.14 -17.16 -6.19
N HIS A 78 9.96 -18.05 -5.21
CA HIS A 78 10.86 -19.17 -5.03
C HIS A 78 10.98 -20.02 -6.29
N GLU A 79 9.86 -20.36 -6.94
CA GLU A 79 9.88 -21.11 -8.19
C GLU A 79 10.62 -20.37 -9.33
N LEU A 80 10.51 -19.05 -9.40
CA LEU A 80 11.23 -18.23 -10.39
C LEU A 80 12.73 -18.15 -10.11
N LEU A 81 13.12 -18.02 -8.85
CA LEU A 81 14.53 -17.99 -8.44
C LEU A 81 15.20 -19.36 -8.62
N GLU A 82 14.45 -20.46 -8.47
CA GLU A 82 14.94 -21.82 -8.72
C GLU A 82 15.09 -22.12 -10.21
N LYS A 83 14.18 -21.61 -11.06
CA LYS A 83 14.22 -21.84 -12.51
C LYS A 83 15.21 -20.96 -13.26
N ASP A 84 15.52 -19.77 -12.75
CA ASP A 84 16.35 -18.79 -13.45
C ASP A 84 17.42 -18.19 -12.51
N SER A 85 18.66 -18.65 -12.68
CA SER A 85 19.81 -18.22 -11.89
C SER A 85 20.15 -16.74 -12.11
N ALA A 86 19.82 -16.15 -13.27
CA ALA A 86 20.05 -14.73 -13.53
C ALA A 86 19.07 -13.85 -12.74
N LEU A 87 17.81 -14.28 -12.63
CA LEU A 87 16.82 -13.61 -11.76
C LEU A 87 17.18 -13.77 -10.28
N ALA A 88 17.76 -14.91 -9.89
CA ALA A 88 18.26 -15.13 -8.53
C ALA A 88 19.39 -14.16 -8.16
N GLU A 89 20.34 -13.93 -9.04
CA GLU A 89 21.39 -12.93 -8.83
C GLU A 89 20.82 -11.49 -8.76
N GLU A 90 19.86 -11.13 -9.62
CA GLU A 90 19.23 -9.81 -9.59
C GLU A 90 18.48 -9.59 -8.27
N TRP A 91 17.76 -10.61 -7.79
CA TRP A 91 17.08 -10.60 -6.50
C TRP A 91 18.07 -10.48 -5.34
N ASN A 92 19.15 -11.25 -5.34
CA ASN A 92 20.17 -11.18 -4.28
C ASN A 92 20.87 -9.81 -4.23
N ARG A 93 21.04 -9.13 -5.36
CA ARG A 93 21.67 -7.80 -5.41
C ARG A 93 20.75 -6.68 -4.95
N SER A 94 19.45 -6.74 -5.28
CA SER A 94 18.57 -5.57 -5.19
C SER A 94 17.26 -5.81 -4.44
N PHE A 95 16.96 -7.06 -4.09
CA PHE A 95 15.67 -7.52 -3.55
C PHE A 95 14.46 -7.03 -4.38
N LYS A 96 14.67 -6.73 -5.68
CA LYS A 96 13.66 -6.18 -6.58
C LYS A 96 13.86 -6.73 -7.99
N LEU A 97 12.85 -7.41 -8.52
CA LEU A 97 12.82 -7.83 -9.92
C LEU A 97 12.37 -6.65 -10.80
N LYS A 98 13.07 -6.37 -11.91
CA LYS A 98 12.67 -5.31 -12.87
C LYS A 98 11.29 -5.56 -13.48
N ARG A 99 10.99 -6.82 -13.82
CA ARG A 99 9.68 -7.25 -14.33
C ARG A 99 9.13 -8.35 -13.45
N ASP A 100 8.46 -7.94 -12.39
CA ASP A 100 7.91 -8.88 -11.42
C ASP A 100 6.54 -9.42 -11.89
N PRO A 101 6.42 -10.71 -12.26
CA PRO A 101 5.15 -11.32 -12.69
C PRO A 101 4.18 -11.53 -11.51
N ARG A 102 4.61 -11.28 -10.28
CA ARG A 102 3.76 -11.37 -9.07
C ARG A 102 2.89 -10.13 -8.90
N ILE A 103 3.20 -9.02 -9.57
CA ILE A 103 2.42 -7.79 -9.51
C ILE A 103 1.22 -7.92 -10.45
N THR A 104 0.02 -7.69 -9.91
CA THR A 104 -1.24 -7.68 -10.69
C THR A 104 -1.25 -6.50 -11.68
N ARG A 105 -2.08 -6.56 -12.74
CA ARG A 105 -2.17 -5.45 -13.70
C ARG A 105 -2.61 -4.17 -13.01
N VAL A 106 -3.59 -4.31 -12.11
CA VAL A 106 -4.06 -3.22 -11.24
C VAL A 106 -2.96 -2.78 -10.28
N GLY A 107 -2.21 -3.72 -9.69
CA GLY A 107 -1.08 -3.41 -8.82
C GLY A 107 0.04 -2.63 -9.51
N ARG A 108 0.27 -2.89 -10.80
CA ARG A 108 1.24 -2.15 -11.62
C ARG A 108 0.77 -0.72 -11.86
N PHE A 109 -0.52 -0.53 -12.14
CA PHE A 109 -1.12 0.80 -12.28
C PHE A 109 -1.07 1.60 -10.96
N LEU A 110 -1.44 0.96 -9.85
CA LEU A 110 -1.41 1.54 -8.50
C LEU A 110 0.01 1.84 -8.00
N ARG A 111 1.03 1.11 -8.46
CA ARG A 111 2.44 1.43 -8.15
C ARG A 111 2.98 2.60 -8.96
N LYS A 112 2.41 2.86 -10.14
CA LYS A 112 2.77 4.00 -10.98
C LYS A 112 2.14 5.29 -10.48
N THR A 113 1.01 5.19 -9.78
CA THR A 113 0.29 6.34 -9.23
C THR A 113 0.57 6.51 -7.73
N SER A 114 0.81 7.75 -7.28
CA SER A 114 1.02 8.06 -5.86
C SER A 114 -0.21 7.81 -4.98
N TRP A 115 -1.35 7.48 -5.59
CA TRP A 115 -2.62 7.21 -4.92
C TRP A 115 -2.57 6.10 -3.90
N MET A 116 -1.76 5.07 -4.10
CA MET A 116 -1.66 3.99 -3.12
C MET A 116 -1.13 4.49 -1.77
N ASN A 117 -0.19 5.44 -1.78
CA ASN A 117 0.33 6.04 -0.55
C ASN A 117 -0.73 6.94 0.12
N PHE A 118 -1.45 7.72 -0.68
CA PHE A 118 -2.54 8.57 -0.20
C PHE A 118 -3.66 7.76 0.47
N LEU A 119 -4.09 6.68 -0.17
CA LEU A 119 -5.12 5.78 0.37
C LEU A 119 -4.65 5.05 1.62
N SER A 120 -3.38 4.61 1.63
CA SER A 120 -2.81 3.98 2.83
C SER A 120 -2.72 4.94 4.01
N PHE A 121 -2.45 6.22 3.75
CA PHE A 121 -2.47 7.27 4.76
C PHE A 121 -3.89 7.50 5.32
N LEU A 122 -4.92 7.51 4.48
CA LEU A 122 -6.31 7.66 4.94
C LEU A 122 -6.80 6.47 5.80
N MET A 123 -6.22 5.29 5.62
CA MET A 123 -6.58 4.07 6.35
C MET A 123 -5.66 3.75 7.54
N SER A 124 -4.65 4.61 7.79
CA SER A 124 -3.68 4.45 8.89
C SER A 124 -3.95 5.50 9.98
#